data_AF-A0A357YYJ1-F1
#
_entry.id   AF-A0A357YYJ1-F1
#
_cell.length_a   1.000
_cell.length_b   1.000
_cell.length_c   1.000
_cell.angle_alpha   90.00
_cell.angle_beta   90.00
_cell.angle_gamma   90.00
#
_symmetry.space_group_name_H-M   'P 1'
#
loop_
_entity.id
_entity.type
_entity.pdbx_description
1 polymer ?
#
loop_
_entity_poly.entity_id
_entity_poly.type
_entity_poly.pdbx_seq_one_letter_code
_entity_poly.pdbx_strand_id
1 'polypeptide(L)'
;MEPTEFSNNWENFIKMLLHRLDIPTKEDIANLHKRLDKLEQLIYQNHPLSRQKNKSRTPTKKSASSIVLSIIGNHPEGTNFKTIKAATGFDDKKLRNIIFRLDRIEKIQRLSRGIYKKI
;
A
#
# COMPACT_ATOMS: atom_id res chain seq x y z
N MET A 1 -32.75 36.21 44.39
CA MET A 1 -33.37 35.88 43.09
C MET A 1 -33.37 37.20 42.33
N GLU A 2 -32.46 37.56 41.43
CA GLU A 2 -32.18 36.91 40.14
C GLU A 2 -31.02 37.58 39.35
N PRO A 3 -29.74 37.59 39.79
CA PRO A 3 -28.64 38.03 38.90
C PRO A 3 -28.14 36.90 37.98
N THR A 4 -28.30 35.64 38.39
CA THR A 4 -27.82 34.46 37.66
C THR A 4 -28.68 34.07 36.47
N GLU A 5 -30.01 34.21 36.56
CA GLU A 5 -30.89 33.90 35.42
C GLU A 5 -30.75 34.91 34.27
N PHE A 6 -30.50 36.18 34.58
CA PHE A 6 -30.23 37.19 33.56
C PHE A 6 -28.93 36.90 32.80
N SER A 7 -27.87 36.50 33.50
CA SER A 7 -26.60 36.10 32.88
C SER A 7 -26.77 34.91 31.95
N ASN A 8 -27.49 33.87 32.39
CA ASN A 8 -27.76 32.68 31.59
C ASN A 8 -28.58 33.00 30.32
N ASN A 9 -29.58 33.88 30.44
CA ASN A 9 -30.39 34.31 29.30
C ASN A 9 -29.59 35.13 28.29
N TRP A 10 -28.70 36.00 28.76
CA TRP A 10 -27.82 36.80 27.90
C TRP A 10 -26.81 35.93 27.14
N GLU A 11 -26.21 34.94 27.80
CA GLU A 11 -25.31 33.98 27.16
C GLU A 11 -26.01 33.15 26.08
N ASN A 12 -27.26 32.72 26.35
CA ASN A 12 -28.06 31.98 25.37
C ASN A 12 -28.42 32.85 24.16
N PHE A 13 -28.72 34.13 24.36
CA PHE A 13 -28.98 35.06 23.26
C PHE A 13 -27.73 35.28 22.39
N ILE A 14 -26.55 35.44 23.00
CA ILE A 14 -25.28 35.55 22.28
C ILE A 14 -25.01 34.27 21.48
N LYS A 15 -25.19 33.09 22.09
CA LYS A 15 -25.03 31.80 21.38
C LYS A 15 -25.98 31.67 20.19
N MET A 16 -27.26 32.08 20.36
CA MET A 16 -28.24 32.07 19.27
C MET A 16 -27.87 33.05 18.15
N LEU A 17 -27.35 34.23 18.50
CA LEU A 17 -26.92 35.24 17.52
C LEU A 17 -25.69 34.78 16.74
N LEU A 18 -24.71 34.16 17.41
CA LEU A 18 -23.52 33.58 16.76
C LEU A 18 -23.91 32.47 15.78
N HIS A 19 -24.84 31.59 16.18
CA HIS A 19 -25.36 30.55 15.30
C HIS A 19 -26.12 31.12 14.09
N ARG A 20 -26.85 32.22 14.24
CA ARG A 20 -27.57 32.87 13.12
C ARG A 20 -26.63 33.56 12.12
N LEU A 21 -25.44 33.95 12.55
CA LEU A 21 -24.42 34.60 11.71
C LEU A 21 -23.38 33.62 11.17
N ASP A 22 -23.56 32.30 11.35
CA ASP A 22 -22.61 31.24 11.01
C ASP A 22 -21.20 31.45 11.62
N ILE A 23 -21.13 32.13 12.78
CA ILE A 23 -19.85 32.37 13.46
C ILE A 23 -19.59 31.21 14.43
N PRO A 24 -18.52 30.42 14.21
CA PRO A 24 -18.20 29.29 15.08
C PRO A 24 -17.84 29.77 16.48
N THR A 25 -18.42 29.13 17.50
CA THR A 25 -18.08 29.40 18.89
C THR A 25 -16.76 28.72 19.28
N LYS A 26 -16.16 29.15 20.39
CA LYS A 26 -14.95 28.50 20.94
C LYS A 26 -15.18 27.02 21.24
N GLU A 27 -16.40 26.64 21.61
CA GLU A 27 -16.78 25.25 21.87
C GLU A 27 -16.80 24.42 20.58
N ASP A 28 -17.30 24.98 19.49
CA ASP A 28 -17.31 24.32 18.18
C ASP A 28 -15.89 24.04 17.69
N ILE A 29 -14.98 25.00 17.86
CA ILE A 29 -13.55 24.84 17.53
C ILE A 29 -12.92 23.75 18.40
N ALA A 30 -13.22 23.71 19.70
CA ALA A 30 -12.74 22.66 20.59
C ALA A 30 -13.29 21.27 20.20
N ASN A 31 -14.54 21.20 19.75
CA ASN A 31 -15.16 19.97 19.26
C ASN A 31 -14.53 19.51 17.93
N LEU A 32 -14.14 20.43 17.04
CA LEU A 32 -13.39 20.10 15.83
C LEU A 32 -12.02 19.51 16.16
N HIS A 33 -11.28 20.10 17.10
CA HIS A 33 -10.00 19.54 17.57
C HIS A 33 -10.18 18.12 18.12
N LYS A 34 -11.16 17.89 19.00
CA LYS A 34 -11.44 16.55 19.53
C LYS A 34 -11.78 15.52 18.45
N ARG A 35 -12.54 15.93 17.42
CA ARG A 35 -12.87 15.06 16.29
C ARG A 35 -11.62 14.75 15.45
N LEU A 36 -10.76 15.74 15.25
CA LEU A 36 -9.49 15.59 14.53
C LEU A 36 -8.54 14.65 15.28
N ASP A 37 -8.39 14.80 16.59
CA ASP A 37 -7.61 13.89 17.45
C ASP A 37 -8.12 12.45 17.36
N LYS A 38 -9.44 12.26 17.37
CA LYS A 38 -10.05 10.92 17.21
C LYS A 38 -9.74 10.32 15.84
N LEU A 39 -9.80 11.11 14.77
CA LEU A 39 -9.44 10.65 13.43
C LEU A 39 -7.95 10.31 13.33
N GLU A 40 -7.08 11.12 13.92
CA GLU A 40 -5.65 10.86 14.01
C GLU A 40 -5.39 9.55 14.77
N GLN A 41 -6.04 9.35 15.92
CA GLN A 41 -5.93 8.12 16.70
C GLN A 41 -6.44 6.89 15.94
N LEU A 42 -7.54 7.01 15.19
CA LEU A 42 -8.06 5.95 14.33
C LEU A 42 -7.13 5.68 13.15
N ILE A 43 -6.51 6.70 12.57
CA ILE A 43 -5.52 6.53 11.52
C ILE A 43 -4.30 5.82 12.09
N TYR A 44 -3.78 6.18 13.27
CA TYR A 44 -2.66 5.45 13.88
C TYR A 44 -3.03 4.01 14.29
N GLN A 45 -4.25 3.76 14.78
CA GLN A 45 -4.72 2.42 15.10
C GLN A 45 -4.93 1.55 13.85
N ASN A 46 -5.49 2.16 12.78
CA ASN A 46 -5.78 1.48 11.53
C ASN A 46 -4.63 1.56 10.52
N HIS A 47 -3.56 2.31 10.81
CA HIS A 47 -2.37 2.33 9.99
C HIS A 47 -1.82 0.91 10.06
N PRO A 48 -1.90 0.12 8.97
CA PRO A 48 -1.14 -1.10 8.91
C PRO A 48 0.29 -0.62 8.72
N LEU A 49 0.99 -0.31 9.82
CA LEU A 49 2.44 -0.24 9.85
C LEU A 49 2.91 -1.55 9.26
N SER A 50 3.24 -1.54 7.97
CA SER A 50 4.04 -2.54 7.28
C SER A 50 3.84 -3.96 7.82
N ARG A 51 2.58 -4.40 7.90
CA ARG A 51 2.26 -5.81 8.01
C ARG A 51 1.74 -6.25 6.66
N GLN A 52 2.67 -6.21 5.70
CA GLN A 52 3.06 -7.46 5.04
C GLN A 52 3.47 -8.47 6.13
N LYS A 53 2.49 -8.89 6.95
CA LYS A 53 2.50 -10.21 7.55
C LYS A 53 2.58 -11.09 6.33
N ASN A 54 3.76 -11.67 6.12
CA ASN A 54 3.92 -12.90 5.39
C ASN A 54 2.85 -13.82 5.94
N LYS A 55 1.65 -13.78 5.33
CA LYS A 55 0.62 -14.80 5.50
C LYS A 55 1.39 -16.03 5.11
N SER A 56 1.71 -16.87 6.09
CA SER A 56 2.47 -18.09 5.90
C SER A 56 1.76 -18.81 4.76
N ARG A 57 2.41 -18.70 3.61
CA ARG A 57 1.91 -19.17 2.36
C ARG A 57 2.02 -20.67 2.49
N THR A 58 0.91 -21.32 2.83
CA THR A 58 0.62 -22.71 2.44
C THR A 58 1.38 -22.99 1.15
N PRO A 59 2.30 -23.97 1.09
CA PRO A 59 3.46 -23.98 0.21
C PRO A 59 3.09 -23.45 -1.17
N THR A 60 3.24 -22.14 -1.35
CA THR A 60 2.60 -21.49 -2.48
C THR A 60 3.35 -21.99 -3.68
N LYS A 61 2.62 -22.63 -4.60
CA LYS A 61 3.08 -22.92 -5.95
C LYS A 61 4.05 -21.80 -6.35
N LYS A 62 5.34 -22.13 -6.43
CA LYS A 62 6.39 -21.16 -6.72
C LYS A 62 5.90 -20.32 -7.90
N SER A 63 5.87 -19.01 -7.74
CA SER A 63 5.40 -18.11 -8.81
C SER A 63 6.12 -18.46 -10.11
N ALA A 64 5.43 -18.45 -11.25
CA ALA A 64 6.03 -18.84 -12.53
C ALA A 64 7.36 -18.11 -12.81
N SER A 65 7.47 -16.84 -12.39
CA SER A 65 8.73 -16.08 -12.52
C SER A 65 9.81 -16.50 -11.53
N SER A 66 9.45 -16.96 -10.33
CA SER A 66 10.43 -17.54 -9.40
C SER A 66 11.00 -18.86 -9.92
N ILE A 67 10.18 -19.69 -10.59
CA ILE A 67 10.62 -20.93 -11.23
C ILE A 67 11.63 -20.63 -12.35
N VAL A 68 11.27 -19.70 -13.26
CA VAL A 68 12.16 -19.28 -14.35
C VAL A 68 13.46 -18.69 -13.82
N LEU A 69 13.39 -17.84 -12.78
CA LEU A 69 14.58 -17.25 -12.17
C LEU A 69 15.50 -18.31 -11.54
N SER A 70 14.93 -19.33 -10.88
CA SER A 70 15.71 -20.45 -10.35
C SER A 70 16.42 -21.23 -11.46
N ILE A 71 15.75 -21.49 -12.59
CA ILE A 71 16.37 -22.19 -13.72
C ILE A 71 17.51 -21.36 -14.30
N ILE A 72 17.31 -20.06 -14.54
CA ILE A 72 18.38 -19.19 -15.04
C ILE A 72 19.54 -19.11 -14.05
N GLY A 73 19.26 -19.07 -12.75
CA GLY A 73 20.28 -19.07 -11.69
C GLY A 73 21.08 -20.37 -11.57
N ASN A 74 20.52 -21.50 -11.99
CA ASN A 74 21.23 -22.79 -12.01
C ASN A 74 22.25 -22.90 -13.16
N HIS A 75 22.27 -21.94 -14.09
CA HIS A 75 23.19 -21.91 -15.22
C HIS A 75 24.12 -20.68 -15.14
N PRO A 76 25.34 -20.81 -14.58
CA PRO A 76 26.24 -19.67 -14.34
C PRO A 76 26.74 -18.99 -15.62
N GLU A 77 26.84 -19.75 -16.72
CA GLU A 77 27.22 -19.25 -18.06
C GLU A 77 26.05 -18.57 -18.81
N GLY A 78 24.87 -18.55 -18.19
CA GLY A 78 23.63 -18.14 -18.84
C GLY A 78 22.93 -19.30 -19.55
N THR A 79 21.68 -19.06 -19.92
CA THR A 79 20.81 -20.09 -20.47
C THR A 79 19.99 -19.57 -21.63
N ASN A 80 19.74 -20.46 -22.60
CA ASN A 80 19.02 -20.13 -23.80
C ASN A 80 17.49 -20.27 -23.63
N PHE A 81 16.72 -19.56 -24.47
CA PHE A 81 15.24 -19.60 -24.41
C PHE A 81 14.66 -21.02 -24.54
N LYS A 82 15.25 -21.87 -25.40
CA LYS A 82 14.79 -23.23 -25.67
C LYS A 82 14.96 -24.15 -24.44
N THR A 83 16.07 -24.00 -23.72
CA THR A 83 16.38 -24.72 -22.48
C THR A 83 15.42 -24.31 -21.37
N ILE A 84 15.13 -23.00 -21.20
CA ILE A 84 14.14 -22.54 -20.21
C ILE A 84 12.75 -23.09 -20.56
N LYS A 85 12.37 -23.08 -21.84
CA LYS A 85 11.08 -23.62 -22.30
C LYS A 85 10.97 -25.11 -22.01
N ALA A 86 11.99 -25.90 -22.34
CA ALA A 86 12.02 -27.33 -22.06
C ALA A 86 11.94 -27.63 -20.56
N ALA A 87 12.63 -26.85 -19.73
CA ALA A 87 12.64 -27.04 -18.27
C ALA A 87 11.33 -26.58 -17.58
N THR A 88 10.61 -25.60 -18.13
CA THR A 88 9.39 -25.05 -17.52
C THR A 88 8.08 -25.55 -18.10
N GLY A 89 8.08 -25.99 -19.37
CA GLY A 89 6.87 -26.32 -20.11
C GLY A 89 5.95 -25.12 -20.37
N PHE A 90 6.44 -23.88 -20.24
CA PHE A 90 5.63 -22.69 -20.50
C PHE A 90 5.50 -22.40 -22.00
N ASP A 91 4.33 -21.90 -22.38
CA ASP A 91 4.08 -21.33 -23.71
C ASP A 91 5.04 -20.17 -24.02
N ASP A 92 5.38 -19.99 -25.30
CA ASP A 92 6.33 -18.98 -25.76
C ASP A 92 5.92 -17.55 -25.35
N LYS A 93 4.63 -17.22 -25.44
CA LYS A 93 4.12 -15.90 -25.02
C LYS A 93 4.31 -15.69 -23.53
N LYS A 94 3.99 -16.72 -22.73
CA LYS A 94 4.10 -16.68 -21.27
C LYS A 94 5.56 -16.56 -20.82
N LEU A 95 6.45 -17.36 -21.41
CA LEU A 95 7.87 -17.33 -21.09
C LEU A 95 8.50 -15.99 -21.47
N ARG A 96 8.18 -15.45 -22.64
CA ARG A 96 8.64 -14.13 -23.09
C ARG A 96 8.22 -13.01 -22.14
N ASN A 97 6.96 -13.01 -21.70
CA ASN A 97 6.46 -12.04 -20.74
C ASN A 97 7.15 -12.13 -19.38
N ILE A 98 7.45 -13.35 -18.92
CA ILE A 98 8.19 -13.58 -17.67
C ILE A 98 9.62 -13.04 -17.79
N ILE A 99 10.31 -13.35 -18.89
CA ILE A 99 11.68 -12.86 -19.15
C ILE A 99 11.70 -11.34 -19.21
N PHE A 100 10.79 -10.72 -19.97
CA PHE A 100 10.65 -9.26 -20.05
C PHE A 100 10.46 -8.63 -18.67
N ARG A 101 9.62 -9.23 -17.83
CA ARG A 101 9.39 -8.74 -16.46
C ARG A 101 10.61 -8.91 -15.56
N LEU A 102 11.36 -10.01 -15.70
CA LEU A 102 12.58 -10.27 -14.93
C LEU A 102 13.72 -9.33 -15.32
N ASP A 103 13.84 -9.02 -16.62
CA ASP A 103 14.79 -8.06 -17.18
C ASP A 103 14.45 -6.64 -16.69
N ARG A 104 13.18 -6.24 -16.74
CA ARG A 104 12.69 -4.95 -16.22
C ARG A 104 12.93 -4.73 -14.72
N ILE A 105 13.00 -5.80 -13.93
CA ILE A 105 13.28 -5.75 -12.48
C ILE A 105 14.76 -6.02 -12.20
N GLU A 106 15.61 -6.07 -13.23
CA GLU A 106 17.07 -6.25 -13.12
C GLU A 106 17.47 -7.52 -12.36
N LYS A 107 16.66 -8.58 -12.44
CA LYS A 107 16.98 -9.90 -11.85
C LYS A 107 17.78 -10.79 -12.78
N ILE A 108 17.72 -10.49 -14.07
CA ILE A 108 18.46 -11.17 -15.12
C ILE A 108 19.04 -10.12 -16.05
N GLN A 109 20.12 -10.47 -16.71
CA GLN A 109 20.74 -9.70 -17.77
C GLN A 109 20.74 -10.53 -19.05
N ARG A 110 20.55 -9.87 -20.18
CA ARG A 110 20.71 -10.47 -21.50
C ARG A 110 22.16 -10.30 -21.97
N LEU A 111 22.91 -11.39 -22.03
CA LEU A 111 24.29 -11.39 -22.52
C LEU A 111 24.36 -11.28 -24.05
N SER A 112 23.46 -11.97 -24.75
CA SER A 112 23.37 -11.96 -26.21
C SER A 112 21.96 -12.30 -26.67
N ARG A 113 21.72 -12.41 -27.99
CA ARG A 113 20.39 -12.70 -28.51
C ARG A 113 19.93 -14.11 -28.07
N GLY A 114 19.04 -14.14 -27.08
CA GLY A 114 18.42 -15.37 -26.59
C GLY A 114 19.19 -16.08 -25.48
N ILE A 115 20.26 -15.48 -24.94
CA ILE A 115 21.01 -15.97 -23.78
C ILE A 115 20.79 -15.02 -22.60
N TYR A 116 20.34 -15.58 -21.47
CA TYR A 116 19.99 -14.86 -20.26
C TYR A 116 20.82 -15.36 -19.08
N LYS A 117 21.40 -14.45 -18.30
CA LYS A 117 22.18 -14.75 -17.09
C LYS A 117 21.56 -14.07 -15.90
N LYS A 118 21.62 -14.68 -14.72
CA LYS A 118 21.17 -14.05 -13.48
C LYS A 118 22.20 -13.00 -13.01
N ILE A 119 21.71 -11.85 -12.56
CA ILE A 119 22.53 -10.81 -11.88
C ILE A 119 22.74 -11.21 -10.42
#